data_AF-A0A929VP08-F1
#
_entry.id   AF-A0A929VP08-F1
#
_cell.length_a   1.000
_cell.length_b   1.000
_cell.length_c   1.000
_cell.angle_alpha   90.00
_cell.angle_beta   90.00
_cell.angle_gamma   90.00
#
_symmetry.space_group_name_H-M   'P 1'
#
loop_
_entity.id
_entity.type
_entity.pdbx_description
1 polymer ?
#
loop_
_entity_poly.entity_id
_entity_poly.type
_entity_poly.pdbx_seq_one_letter_code
_entity_poly.pdbx_strand_id
1 'polypeptide(L)'
;MKIFDKNKLEEINDRQLRYRIVYSIFFILMSLLVLKLFHLTIINGDDYRNKADNNRLKDVKITAPRGNIYDRNGKLLAGVKTSPAVQILKDEYSRLSKDEKISKIEELITILNKDGASWDTDDYFLGINYFVYTSDTDYFTELKSPKEKVLDIILENNLVEDILRLKIEKNSSSKFSFYIIKKVIRDLQLKGIYVPTDFFDVDTGEISFSKGTNYDEYAKDKDLSKGIYSHVASLVKDDKSIIRKILDQPLARKLVFDELKSRNLLSNIELDSLIDLNKYNLLLIKS
;
A
#
# COMPACT_ATOMS: atom_id res chain seq x y z
N MET A 1 -86.80 39.02 -22.19
CA MET A 1 -86.98 38.18 -20.99
C MET A 1 -86.24 36.87 -21.21
N LYS A 2 -85.03 36.71 -20.65
CA LYS A 2 -84.23 35.47 -20.80
C LYS A 2 -84.80 34.43 -19.82
N ILE A 3 -85.37 33.36 -20.35
CA ILE A 3 -85.76 32.19 -19.56
C ILE A 3 -84.46 31.48 -19.19
N PHE A 4 -84.02 31.64 -17.94
CA PHE A 4 -82.91 30.87 -17.39
C PHE A 4 -83.36 29.42 -17.24
N ASP A 5 -82.75 28.55 -18.02
CA ASP A 5 -83.02 27.12 -18.06
C ASP A 5 -82.57 26.46 -16.74
N LYS A 6 -83.53 26.21 -15.84
CA LYS A 6 -83.28 25.69 -14.48
C LYS A 6 -82.51 24.35 -14.49
N ASN A 7 -82.73 23.53 -15.50
CA ASN A 7 -82.07 22.22 -15.64
C ASN A 7 -80.55 22.34 -15.83
N LYS A 8 -80.09 23.38 -16.53
CA LYS A 8 -78.65 23.62 -16.74
C LYS A 8 -77.96 24.12 -15.47
N LEU A 9 -78.69 24.84 -14.60
CA LEU A 9 -78.19 25.30 -13.30
C LEU A 9 -78.10 24.15 -12.28
N GLU A 10 -79.06 23.23 -12.27
CA GLU A 10 -79.00 22.03 -11.43
C GLU A 10 -77.86 21.08 -11.85
N GLU A 11 -77.64 20.87 -13.14
CA GLU A 11 -76.55 20.02 -13.64
C GLU A 11 -75.15 20.60 -13.36
N ILE A 12 -75.00 21.93 -13.40
CA ILE A 12 -73.76 22.62 -13.01
C ILE A 12 -73.53 22.50 -11.50
N ASN A 13 -74.58 22.62 -10.69
CA ASN A 13 -74.49 22.52 -9.23
C ASN A 13 -74.12 21.09 -8.78
N ASP A 14 -74.65 20.05 -9.45
CA ASP A 14 -74.27 18.65 -9.18
C ASP A 14 -72.81 18.37 -9.56
N ARG A 15 -72.31 18.89 -10.70
CA ARG A 15 -70.88 18.78 -11.05
C ARG A 15 -70.00 19.52 -10.04
N GLN A 16 -70.35 20.75 -9.67
CA GLN A 16 -69.60 21.52 -8.68
C GLN A 16 -69.60 20.85 -7.30
N LEU A 17 -70.72 20.23 -6.90
CA LEU A 17 -70.83 19.47 -5.66
C LEU A 17 -69.91 18.25 -5.66
N ARG A 18 -69.86 17.47 -6.75
CA ARG A 18 -68.95 16.32 -6.89
C ARG A 18 -67.48 16.74 -6.79
N TYR A 19 -67.08 17.82 -7.46
CA TYR A 19 -65.71 18.34 -7.36
C TYR A 19 -65.37 18.82 -5.95
N ARG A 20 -66.30 19.49 -5.26
CA ARG A 20 -66.11 19.93 -3.86
C ARG A 20 -65.95 18.75 -2.91
N ILE A 21 -66.70 17.67 -3.11
CA ILE A 21 -66.57 16.44 -2.30
C ILE A 21 -65.19 15.80 -2.50
N VAL A 22 -64.74 15.65 -3.75
CA VAL A 22 -63.41 15.07 -4.05
C VAL A 22 -62.30 15.94 -3.47
N TYR A 23 -62.37 17.27 -3.63
CA TYR A 23 -61.41 18.20 -3.04
C TYR A 23 -61.41 18.14 -1.50
N SER A 24 -62.58 18.00 -0.89
CA SER A 24 -62.68 17.87 0.56
C SER A 24 -62.01 16.59 1.06
N ILE A 25 -62.22 15.46 0.36
CA ILE A 25 -61.57 14.18 0.70
C ILE A 25 -60.05 14.31 0.54
N PHE A 26 -59.59 14.90 -0.57
CA PHE A 26 -58.17 15.14 -0.80
C PHE A 26 -57.54 16.02 0.28
N PHE A 27 -58.23 17.08 0.69
CA PHE A 27 -57.78 17.98 1.74
C PHE A 27 -57.68 17.28 3.10
N ILE A 28 -58.66 16.45 3.45
CA ILE A 28 -58.62 15.64 4.67
C ILE A 28 -57.42 14.68 4.66
N LEU A 29 -57.17 14.03 3.52
CA LEU A 29 -56.07 13.08 3.36
C LEU A 29 -54.70 13.79 3.46
N MET A 30 -54.56 14.96 2.83
CA MET A 30 -53.37 15.80 2.98
C MET A 30 -53.17 16.26 4.42
N SER A 31 -54.24 16.69 5.11
CA SER A 31 -54.16 17.11 6.50
C SER A 31 -53.71 15.98 7.42
N LEU A 32 -54.20 14.75 7.20
CA LEU A 32 -53.74 13.55 7.91
C LEU A 32 -52.25 13.28 7.71
N LEU A 33 -51.73 13.43 6.48
CA LEU A 33 -50.30 13.26 6.19
C LEU A 33 -49.45 14.34 6.88
N VAL A 34 -49.91 15.60 6.89
CA VAL A 34 -49.21 16.69 7.60
C VAL A 34 -49.16 16.42 9.10
N LEU A 35 -50.27 15.97 9.70
CA LEU A 35 -50.31 15.59 11.11
C LEU A 35 -49.39 14.41 11.41
N LYS A 36 -49.36 13.40 10.52
CA LYS A 36 -48.45 12.26 10.66
C LYS A 36 -46.98 12.68 10.58
N LEU A 37 -46.67 13.60 9.66
CA LEU A 37 -45.34 14.16 9.51
C LEU A 37 -44.94 14.94 10.75
N PHE A 38 -45.81 15.82 11.26
CA PHE A 38 -45.59 16.57 12.50
C PHE A 38 -45.35 15.65 13.70
N HIS A 39 -46.09 14.55 13.82
CA HIS A 39 -45.85 13.56 14.85
C HIS A 39 -44.46 12.91 14.72
N LEU A 40 -44.02 12.61 13.49
CA LEU A 40 -42.73 11.98 13.27
C LEU A 40 -41.56 12.96 13.49
N THR A 41 -41.73 14.23 13.12
CA THR A 41 -40.68 15.25 13.18
C THR A 41 -40.59 15.98 14.51
N ILE A 42 -41.71 16.25 15.18
CA ILE A 42 -41.74 17.03 16.44
C ILE A 42 -41.87 16.11 17.65
N ILE A 43 -42.84 15.18 17.66
CA ILE A 43 -43.08 14.33 18.84
C ILE A 43 -42.00 13.26 18.97
N ASN A 44 -41.69 12.56 17.89
CA ASN A 44 -40.68 11.48 17.89
C ASN A 44 -39.33 11.94 17.29
N GLY A 45 -39.20 13.21 16.92
CA GLY A 45 -38.02 13.72 16.22
C GLY A 45 -36.73 13.47 16.98
N ASP A 46 -36.73 13.79 18.27
CA ASP A 46 -35.56 13.65 19.14
C ASP A 46 -35.15 12.17 19.29
N ASP A 47 -36.11 11.25 19.44
CA ASP A 47 -35.83 9.81 19.54
C ASP A 47 -35.24 9.25 18.24
N TYR A 48 -35.78 9.63 17.08
CA TYR A 48 -35.24 9.20 15.80
C TYR A 48 -33.88 9.83 15.51
N ARG A 49 -33.67 11.09 15.94
CA ARG A 49 -32.38 11.78 15.83
C ARG A 49 -31.33 11.12 16.73
N ASN A 50 -31.68 10.78 17.96
CA ASN A 50 -30.82 10.04 18.89
C ASN A 50 -30.48 8.65 18.35
N LYS A 51 -31.43 7.92 17.76
CA LYS A 51 -31.16 6.63 17.09
C LYS A 51 -30.25 6.78 15.87
N ALA A 52 -30.42 7.85 15.08
CA ALA A 52 -29.55 8.14 13.94
C ALA A 52 -28.13 8.54 14.37
N ASP A 53 -27.99 9.35 15.42
CA ASP A 53 -26.70 9.75 15.98
C ASP A 53 -25.99 8.56 16.66
N ASN A 54 -26.73 7.69 17.36
CA ASN A 54 -26.17 6.45 17.93
C ASN A 54 -25.74 5.45 16.85
N ASN A 55 -26.44 5.36 15.72
CA ASN A 55 -25.98 4.60 14.56
C ASN A 55 -24.69 5.19 13.94
N ARG A 56 -24.39 6.47 14.19
CA ARG A 56 -23.13 7.11 13.78
C ARG A 56 -21.97 6.78 14.75
N LEU A 57 -22.27 6.51 16.01
CA LEU A 57 -21.29 6.10 17.01
C LEU A 57 -21.00 4.60 16.88
N LYS A 58 -20.04 4.27 16.02
CA LYS A 58 -19.49 2.92 15.96
C LYS A 58 -18.43 2.79 17.07
N ASP A 59 -18.69 1.94 18.06
CA ASP A 59 -17.67 1.56 19.04
C ASP A 59 -16.51 0.85 18.33
N VAL A 60 -15.42 1.59 18.11
CA VAL A 60 -14.18 1.03 17.59
C VAL A 60 -13.42 0.46 18.77
N LYS A 61 -13.51 -0.85 18.99
CA LYS A 61 -12.66 -1.53 19.96
C LYS A 61 -11.20 -1.40 19.51
N ILE A 62 -10.41 -0.64 20.24
CA ILE A 62 -8.96 -0.56 20.03
C ILE A 62 -8.35 -1.79 20.67
N THR A 63 -7.77 -2.68 19.86
CA THR A 63 -7.05 -3.84 20.37
C THR A 63 -5.76 -3.38 21.06
N ALA A 64 -5.55 -3.81 22.30
CA ALA A 64 -4.31 -3.54 23.01
C ALA A 64 -3.11 -4.19 22.29
N PRO A 65 -1.94 -3.52 22.23
CA PRO A 65 -0.75 -4.11 21.64
C PRO A 65 -0.31 -5.35 22.43
N ARG A 66 0.15 -6.39 21.72
CA ARG A 66 0.77 -7.57 22.35
C ARG A 66 2.08 -7.19 23.02
N GLY A 67 2.42 -7.90 24.10
CA GLY A 67 3.73 -7.79 24.75
C GLY A 67 4.86 -8.26 23.83
N ASN A 68 6.05 -7.71 24.05
CA ASN A 68 7.27 -8.16 23.39
C ASN A 68 7.77 -9.47 23.99
N ILE A 69 8.26 -10.38 23.14
CA ILE A 69 8.83 -11.68 23.51
C ILE A 69 10.35 -11.58 23.38
N TYR A 70 11.07 -11.91 24.46
CA TYR A 70 12.53 -11.89 24.52
C TYR A 70 13.09 -13.29 24.78
N ASP A 71 14.28 -13.56 24.27
CA ASP A 71 15.08 -14.73 24.65
C ASP A 71 15.69 -14.55 26.06
N ARG A 72 16.24 -15.63 26.65
CA ARG A 72 16.95 -15.63 27.95
C ARG A 72 18.08 -14.60 28.04
N ASN A 73 18.66 -14.22 26.90
CA ASN A 73 19.73 -13.25 26.80
C ASN A 73 19.21 -11.80 26.57
N GLY A 74 17.90 -11.57 26.69
CA GLY A 74 17.29 -10.25 26.46
C GLY A 74 17.15 -9.85 24.98
N LYS A 75 17.39 -10.77 24.04
CA LYS A 75 17.22 -10.51 22.60
C LYS A 75 15.74 -10.53 22.22
N LEU A 76 15.23 -9.46 21.62
CA LEU A 76 13.86 -9.39 21.11
C LEU A 76 13.66 -10.45 20.00
N LEU A 77 12.70 -11.34 20.21
CA LEU A 77 12.31 -12.39 19.24
C LEU A 77 11.03 -12.02 18.48
N ALA A 78 10.06 -11.41 19.16
CA ALA A 78 8.83 -10.93 18.55
C ALA A 78 8.34 -9.68 19.26
N GLY A 79 7.89 -8.68 18.51
CA GLY A 79 7.34 -7.44 19.07
C GLY A 79 6.26 -6.86 18.18
N VAL A 80 5.57 -5.85 18.69
CA VAL A 80 4.54 -5.13 17.92
C VAL A 80 5.16 -3.86 17.33
N LYS A 81 4.90 -3.61 16.05
CA LYS A 81 5.24 -2.35 15.39
C LYS A 81 4.07 -1.87 14.54
N THR A 82 3.84 -0.56 14.58
CA THR A 82 2.88 0.11 13.70
C THR A 82 3.43 0.10 12.27
N SER A 83 2.68 -0.45 11.33
CA SER A 83 3.01 -0.40 9.90
C SER A 83 1.94 0.39 9.17
N PRO A 84 2.28 1.49 8.49
CA PRO A 84 1.34 2.15 7.59
C PRO A 84 1.01 1.21 6.43
N ALA A 85 -0.24 1.19 6.00
CA ALA A 85 -0.70 0.42 4.85
C ALA A 85 -1.45 1.36 3.90
N VAL A 86 -1.08 1.32 2.61
CA VAL A 86 -1.78 2.04 1.55
C VAL A 86 -2.56 1.01 0.75
N GLN A 87 -3.86 1.25 0.55
CA GLN A 87 -4.75 0.32 -0.14
C GLN A 87 -5.60 1.09 -1.15
N ILE A 88 -5.85 0.45 -2.30
CA ILE A 88 -6.83 0.91 -3.27
C ILE A 88 -8.12 0.12 -3.03
N LEU A 89 -9.23 0.83 -2.82
CA LEU A 89 -10.54 0.22 -2.65
C LEU A 89 -11.04 -0.33 -3.99
N LYS A 90 -11.33 -1.64 -4.04
CA LYS A 90 -11.73 -2.34 -5.27
C LYS A 90 -12.94 -1.71 -5.94
N ASP A 91 -13.98 -1.37 -5.17
CA ASP A 91 -15.22 -0.84 -5.70
C ASP A 91 -15.05 0.54 -6.35
N GLU A 92 -14.21 1.38 -5.75
CA GLU A 92 -13.86 2.70 -6.31
C GLU A 92 -13.00 2.52 -7.56
N TYR A 93 -11.98 1.68 -7.48
CA TYR A 93 -11.07 1.40 -8.59
C TYR A 93 -11.79 0.81 -9.81
N SER A 94 -12.72 -0.12 -9.62
CA SER A 94 -13.46 -0.74 -10.72
C SER A 94 -14.28 0.26 -11.54
N ARG A 95 -14.78 1.33 -10.91
CA ARG A 95 -15.60 2.38 -11.54
C ARG A 95 -14.80 3.39 -12.36
N LEU A 96 -13.48 3.44 -12.20
CA LEU A 96 -12.61 4.36 -12.93
C LEU A 96 -12.46 3.97 -14.40
N SER A 97 -12.21 4.99 -15.24
CA SER A 97 -11.79 4.79 -16.63
C SER A 97 -10.40 4.14 -16.70
N LYS A 98 -10.01 3.65 -17.89
CA LYS A 98 -8.73 2.97 -18.07
C LYS A 98 -7.53 3.87 -17.74
N ASP A 99 -7.58 5.13 -18.16
CA ASP A 99 -6.50 6.08 -17.95
C ASP A 99 -6.40 6.50 -16.47
N GLU A 100 -7.54 6.67 -15.80
CA GLU A 100 -7.58 6.94 -14.35
C GLU A 100 -7.04 5.76 -13.53
N LYS A 101 -7.34 4.52 -13.95
CA LYS A 101 -6.80 3.31 -13.32
C LYS A 101 -5.27 3.28 -13.39
N ILE A 102 -4.72 3.56 -14.58
CA ILE A 102 -3.27 3.62 -14.78
C ILE A 102 -2.67 4.72 -13.88
N SER A 103 -3.24 5.91 -13.89
CA SER A 103 -2.76 7.02 -13.06
C SER A 103 -2.78 6.70 -11.56
N LYS A 104 -3.82 6.04 -11.06
CA LYS A 104 -3.91 5.63 -9.65
C LYS A 104 -2.88 4.57 -9.28
N ILE A 105 -2.61 3.63 -10.18
CA ILE A 105 -1.54 2.65 -10.01
C ILE A 105 -0.17 3.34 -9.99
N GLU A 106 0.09 4.27 -10.91
CA GLU A 106 1.35 5.03 -10.94
C GLU A 106 1.58 5.83 -9.65
N GLU A 107 0.53 6.46 -9.13
CA GLU A 107 0.55 7.18 -7.85
C GLU A 107 0.90 6.22 -6.70
N LEU A 108 0.23 5.08 -6.62
CA LEU A 108 0.50 4.06 -5.60
C LEU A 108 1.94 3.55 -5.67
N ILE A 109 2.41 3.16 -6.86
CA ILE A 109 3.79 2.69 -7.09
C ILE A 109 4.80 3.77 -6.67
N THR A 110 4.54 5.04 -7.00
CA THR A 110 5.40 6.16 -6.61
C THR A 110 5.52 6.29 -5.10
N ILE A 111 4.40 6.21 -4.37
CA ILE A 111 4.36 6.28 -2.91
C ILE A 111 5.12 5.09 -2.29
N LEU A 112 4.85 3.87 -2.77
CA LEU A 112 5.47 2.66 -2.25
C LEU A 112 6.98 2.64 -2.50
N ASN A 113 7.42 3.05 -3.70
CA ASN A 113 8.84 3.16 -4.02
C ASN A 113 9.53 4.24 -3.17
N LYS A 114 8.89 5.39 -2.93
CA LYS A 114 9.44 6.44 -2.04
C LYS A 114 9.67 5.94 -0.61
N ASP A 115 8.79 5.08 -0.11
CA ASP A 115 8.91 4.47 1.21
C ASP A 115 9.81 3.22 1.23
N GLY A 116 10.20 2.70 0.05
CA GLY A 116 10.93 1.44 -0.07
C GLY A 116 10.10 0.22 0.33
N ALA A 117 8.77 0.34 0.31
CA ALA A 117 7.84 -0.72 0.66
C ALA A 117 7.74 -1.74 -0.50
N SER A 118 7.79 -3.04 -0.20
CA SER A 118 7.63 -4.07 -1.23
C SER A 118 6.16 -4.24 -1.56
N TRP A 119 5.85 -4.17 -2.85
CA TRP A 119 4.50 -4.37 -3.39
C TRP A 119 4.44 -5.57 -4.35
N ASP A 120 5.59 -6.00 -4.86
CA ASP A 120 5.77 -7.28 -5.55
C ASP A 120 5.88 -8.38 -4.49
N THR A 121 4.73 -8.89 -4.06
CA THR A 121 4.64 -10.10 -3.22
C THR A 121 4.29 -11.24 -4.17
N ASP A 122 4.88 -12.41 -3.97
CA ASP A 122 4.75 -13.63 -4.80
C ASP A 122 3.29 -14.09 -5.10
N ASP A 123 2.28 -13.38 -4.56
CA ASP A 123 0.86 -13.54 -4.83
C ASP A 123 0.40 -12.93 -6.17
N TYR A 124 1.21 -12.06 -6.79
CA TYR A 124 0.91 -11.51 -8.12
C TYR A 124 1.52 -12.35 -9.23
N PHE A 125 0.75 -12.58 -10.30
CA PHE A 125 1.19 -13.35 -11.47
C PHE A 125 2.17 -12.58 -12.37
N LEU A 126 2.42 -11.29 -12.13
CA LEU A 126 3.32 -10.47 -12.92
C LEU A 126 4.55 -10.07 -12.10
N GLY A 127 5.74 -10.44 -12.58
CA GLY A 127 7.01 -9.94 -12.05
C GLY A 127 7.54 -8.78 -12.91
N ILE A 128 8.01 -7.72 -12.28
CA ILE A 128 8.66 -6.58 -12.97
C ILE A 128 10.17 -6.62 -12.74
N ASN A 129 10.98 -6.44 -13.78
CA ASN A 129 12.45 -6.51 -13.68
C ASN A 129 12.89 -7.79 -12.96
N TYR A 130 12.43 -8.95 -13.42
CA TYR A 130 12.65 -10.23 -12.76
C TYR A 130 13.91 -10.90 -13.29
N PHE A 131 14.67 -11.55 -12.40
CA PHE A 131 15.85 -12.31 -12.83
C PHE A 131 15.43 -13.62 -13.49
N VAL A 132 15.96 -13.86 -14.68
CA VAL A 132 15.69 -15.08 -15.45
C VAL A 132 16.99 -15.69 -15.92
N TYR A 133 17.03 -17.01 -16.12
CA TYR A 133 18.10 -17.61 -16.89
C TYR A 133 17.95 -17.32 -18.38
N THR A 134 19.07 -17.24 -19.08
CA THR A 134 19.16 -17.03 -20.54
C THR A 134 18.55 -18.17 -21.35
N SER A 135 18.54 -19.39 -20.80
CA SER A 135 18.04 -20.59 -21.47
C SER A 135 17.14 -21.41 -20.55
N ASP A 136 16.11 -22.05 -21.13
CA ASP A 136 15.27 -23.02 -20.43
C ASP A 136 16.10 -24.19 -19.88
N THR A 137 17.18 -24.60 -20.56
CA THR A 137 18.08 -25.66 -20.09
C THR A 137 18.73 -25.32 -18.75
N ASP A 138 19.02 -24.04 -18.54
CA ASP A 138 19.70 -23.57 -17.33
C ASP A 138 18.80 -23.67 -16.11
N TYR A 139 17.48 -23.55 -16.29
CA TYR A 139 16.52 -23.82 -15.21
C TYR A 139 16.52 -25.27 -14.75
N PHE A 140 16.94 -26.20 -15.61
CA PHE A 140 17.01 -27.63 -15.28
C PHE A 140 18.41 -28.06 -14.80
N THR A 141 19.47 -27.37 -15.24
CA THR A 141 20.85 -27.68 -14.82
C THR A 141 21.25 -26.96 -13.53
N GLU A 142 20.78 -25.73 -13.33
CA GLU A 142 21.01 -24.95 -12.12
C GLU A 142 20.04 -25.37 -11.03
N LEU A 143 20.55 -25.92 -9.92
CA LEU A 143 19.74 -26.36 -8.77
C LEU A 143 19.26 -25.20 -7.87
N LYS A 144 19.27 -23.97 -8.38
CA LYS A 144 18.94 -22.74 -7.64
C LYS A 144 18.05 -21.86 -8.51
N SER A 145 17.25 -21.01 -7.86
CA SER A 145 16.53 -19.98 -8.59
C SER A 145 17.50 -18.90 -9.10
N PRO A 146 17.16 -18.18 -10.20
CA PRO A 146 17.97 -17.05 -10.68
C PRO A 146 18.25 -16.04 -9.57
N LYS A 147 17.27 -15.76 -8.72
CA LYS A 147 17.38 -14.89 -7.56
C LYS A 147 18.39 -15.38 -6.52
N GLU A 148 18.37 -16.67 -6.16
CA GLU A 148 19.37 -17.21 -5.22
C GLU A 148 20.77 -17.24 -5.83
N LYS A 149 20.89 -17.47 -7.14
CA LYS A 149 22.19 -17.38 -7.83
C LYS A 149 22.74 -15.95 -7.79
N VAL A 150 21.91 -14.94 -8.08
CA VAL A 150 22.30 -13.53 -7.92
C VAL A 150 22.73 -13.24 -6.48
N LEU A 151 22.00 -13.74 -5.48
CA LEU A 151 22.34 -13.57 -4.08
C LEU A 151 23.72 -14.16 -3.73
N ASP A 152 24.02 -15.36 -4.23
CA ASP A 152 25.33 -15.98 -3.99
C ASP A 152 26.46 -15.19 -4.69
N ILE A 153 26.26 -14.71 -5.93
CA ILE A 153 27.24 -13.86 -6.64
C ILE A 153 27.58 -12.60 -5.81
N ILE A 154 26.56 -11.96 -5.22
CA ILE A 154 26.73 -10.76 -4.38
C ILE A 154 27.60 -11.06 -3.16
N LEU A 155 27.34 -12.18 -2.50
CA LEU A 155 28.03 -12.58 -1.28
C LEU A 155 29.47 -13.01 -1.53
N GLU A 156 29.69 -13.85 -2.56
CA GLU A 156 31.01 -14.36 -2.94
C GLU A 156 31.97 -13.23 -3.34
N ASN A 157 31.45 -12.19 -4.00
CA ASN A 157 32.23 -11.03 -4.42
C ASN A 157 32.27 -9.89 -3.38
N ASN A 158 31.73 -10.08 -2.17
CA ASN A 158 31.64 -9.07 -1.11
C ASN A 158 31.00 -7.73 -1.55
N LEU A 159 30.00 -7.77 -2.43
CA LEU A 159 29.39 -6.59 -3.04
C LEU A 159 28.26 -5.94 -2.21
N VAL A 160 28.06 -6.39 -0.97
CA VAL A 160 26.94 -5.92 -0.12
C VAL A 160 27.02 -4.40 0.09
N GLU A 161 28.21 -3.85 0.37
CA GLU A 161 28.37 -2.41 0.57
C GLU A 161 28.09 -1.62 -0.71
N ASP A 162 28.58 -2.08 -1.85
CA ASP A 162 28.37 -1.44 -3.16
C ASP A 162 26.87 -1.38 -3.50
N ILE A 163 26.14 -2.47 -3.24
CA ILE A 163 24.70 -2.55 -3.47
C ILE A 163 23.92 -1.61 -2.56
N LEU A 164 24.34 -1.44 -1.30
CA LEU A 164 23.70 -0.49 -0.40
C LEU A 164 23.82 0.96 -0.88
N ARG A 165 24.86 1.29 -1.65
CA ARG A 165 25.08 2.63 -2.23
C ARG A 165 24.22 2.91 -3.46
N LEU A 166 23.64 1.89 -4.09
CA LEU A 166 22.80 2.05 -5.26
C LEU A 166 21.53 2.85 -4.92
N LYS A 167 21.23 3.83 -5.79
CA LYS A 167 20.12 4.77 -5.63
C LYS A 167 19.59 5.25 -6.97
N ILE A 168 18.34 5.68 -6.97
CA ILE A 168 17.72 6.48 -8.03
C ILE A 168 17.47 7.86 -7.43
N GLU A 169 18.09 8.88 -8.00
CA GLU A 169 17.86 10.26 -7.58
C GLU A 169 16.67 10.86 -8.33
N LYS A 170 16.00 11.80 -7.66
CA LYS A 170 14.92 12.57 -8.27
C LYS A 170 15.51 13.43 -9.39
N ASN A 171 15.01 13.26 -10.60
CA ASN A 171 15.39 14.07 -11.76
C ASN A 171 14.13 14.41 -12.57
N SER A 172 14.27 15.13 -13.69
CA SER A 172 13.13 15.51 -14.53
C SER A 172 12.33 14.32 -15.08
N SER A 173 12.89 13.10 -15.06
CA SER A 173 12.24 11.86 -15.52
C SER A 173 11.76 10.94 -14.38
N SER A 174 12.32 11.05 -13.17
CA SER A 174 11.94 10.27 -11.99
C SER A 174 11.36 11.19 -10.92
N LYS A 175 10.05 11.03 -10.65
CA LYS A 175 9.31 11.83 -9.67
C LYS A 175 9.71 11.54 -8.21
N PHE A 176 10.45 10.47 -7.96
CA PHE A 176 10.82 9.99 -6.62
C PHE A 176 12.31 9.64 -6.54
N SER A 177 12.82 9.62 -5.30
CA SER A 177 14.12 9.05 -4.96
C SER A 177 13.94 7.67 -4.34
N PHE A 178 14.84 6.73 -4.67
CA PHE A 178 14.86 5.37 -4.15
C PHE A 178 16.26 5.02 -3.68
N TYR A 179 16.40 4.56 -2.45
CA TYR A 179 17.69 4.21 -1.84
C TYR A 179 17.60 2.80 -1.27
N ILE A 180 18.47 1.88 -1.70
CA ILE A 180 18.47 0.50 -1.20
C ILE A 180 18.76 0.47 0.31
N ILE A 181 19.74 1.24 0.76
CA ILE A 181 20.11 1.32 2.19
C ILE A 181 18.95 1.80 3.08
N LYS A 182 18.06 2.71 2.62
CA LYS A 182 16.90 3.16 3.41
C LYS A 182 15.98 1.99 3.74
N LYS A 183 15.71 1.14 2.74
CA LYS A 183 14.92 -0.09 2.92
C LYS A 183 15.61 -1.07 3.86
N VAL A 184 16.92 -1.28 3.69
CA VAL A 184 17.68 -2.21 4.53
C VAL A 184 17.69 -1.77 6.00
N ILE A 185 17.87 -0.48 6.28
CA ILE A 185 17.81 0.02 7.65
C ILE A 185 16.40 -0.17 8.22
N ARG A 186 15.33 0.07 7.44
CA ARG A 186 13.95 -0.24 7.86
C ARG A 186 13.79 -1.72 8.19
N ASP A 187 14.29 -2.62 7.35
CA ASP A 187 14.25 -4.07 7.57
C ASP A 187 15.02 -4.49 8.85
N LEU A 188 16.20 -3.88 9.10
CA LEU A 188 16.98 -4.07 10.33
C LEU A 188 16.21 -3.59 11.56
N GLN A 189 15.62 -2.40 11.48
CA GLN A 189 14.80 -1.84 12.55
C GLN A 189 13.60 -2.76 12.82
N LEU A 190 12.93 -3.29 11.80
CA LEU A 190 11.85 -4.27 11.97
C LEU A 190 12.32 -5.54 12.69
N LYS A 191 13.57 -5.97 12.47
CA LYS A 191 14.22 -7.07 13.22
C LYS A 191 14.68 -6.69 14.64
N GLY A 192 14.43 -5.45 15.08
CA GLY A 192 14.84 -4.95 16.40
C GLY A 192 16.27 -4.41 16.45
N ILE A 193 16.97 -4.32 15.32
CA ILE A 193 18.30 -3.73 15.22
C ILE A 193 18.13 -2.24 14.92
N TYR A 194 18.25 -1.41 15.94
CA TYR A 194 18.21 0.03 15.77
C TYR A 194 19.47 0.55 15.07
N VAL A 195 19.31 1.51 14.17
CA VAL A 195 20.41 2.28 13.56
C VAL A 195 19.98 3.76 13.63
N PRO A 196 20.78 4.65 14.25
CA PRO A 196 20.44 6.05 14.42
C PRO A 196 20.62 6.84 13.11
N THR A 197 19.53 7.01 12.36
CA THR A 197 19.57 7.64 11.03
C THR A 197 18.43 8.62 10.85
N ASP A 198 18.72 9.79 10.29
CA ASP A 198 17.69 10.75 9.87
C ASP A 198 17.21 10.38 8.48
N PHE A 199 16.08 9.67 8.42
CA PHE A 199 15.48 9.24 7.15
C PHE A 199 14.70 10.34 6.43
N PHE A 200 14.46 11.47 7.10
CA PHE A 200 13.33 12.34 6.79
C PHE A 200 13.62 13.48 5.82
N ASP A 201 14.86 13.68 5.37
CA ASP A 201 15.17 14.86 4.55
C ASP A 201 16.27 14.61 3.51
N VAL A 202 16.07 13.62 2.64
CA VAL A 202 16.99 13.38 1.54
C VAL A 202 16.22 13.22 0.23
N ASP A 203 15.59 14.32 -0.20
CA ASP A 203 15.29 14.53 -1.62
C ASP A 203 16.59 14.78 -2.42
N THR A 204 17.70 15.11 -1.73
CA THR A 204 19.06 15.29 -2.27
C THR A 204 20.11 14.97 -1.20
N GLY A 205 20.91 13.91 -1.34
CA GLY A 205 22.06 13.69 -0.44
C GLY A 205 22.39 12.23 -0.10
N GLU A 206 23.52 12.06 0.57
CA GLU A 206 23.97 10.79 1.16
C GLU A 206 23.29 10.57 2.52
N ILE A 207 22.92 9.32 2.80
CA ILE A 207 22.42 8.95 4.13
C ILE A 207 23.58 9.09 5.13
N SER A 208 23.31 9.73 6.25
CA SER A 208 24.28 9.91 7.34
C SER A 208 23.64 9.58 8.69
N PHE A 209 24.49 9.41 9.71
CA PHE A 209 24.02 9.18 11.06
C PHE A 209 23.38 10.44 11.64
N SER A 210 22.22 10.28 12.29
CA SER A 210 21.61 11.36 13.07
C SER A 210 22.45 11.58 14.32
N LYS A 211 23.15 12.71 14.41
CA LYS A 211 24.01 13.02 15.57
C LYS A 211 23.14 13.54 16.71
N GLY A 212 23.12 12.80 17.82
CA GLY A 212 22.36 13.14 19.04
C GLY A 212 22.63 12.12 20.15
N THR A 213 21.93 12.24 21.29
CA THR A 213 22.16 11.39 22.48
C THR A 213 22.04 9.90 22.19
N ASN A 214 21.10 9.51 21.32
CA ASN A 214 20.90 8.11 20.92
C ASN A 214 22.04 7.59 20.02
N TYR A 215 22.69 8.47 19.26
CA TYR A 215 23.87 8.11 18.48
C TYR A 215 25.08 7.89 19.39
N ASP A 216 25.28 8.76 20.38
CA ASP A 216 26.39 8.64 21.32
C ASP A 216 26.30 7.34 22.12
N GLU A 217 25.09 6.94 22.56
CA GLU A 217 24.86 5.64 23.20
C GLU A 217 25.15 4.48 22.24
N TYR A 218 24.69 4.58 21.00
CA TYR A 218 24.88 3.55 19.98
C TYR A 218 26.35 3.38 19.55
N ALA A 219 27.13 4.46 19.55
CA ALA A 219 28.50 4.51 19.10
C ALA A 219 29.52 3.99 20.12
N LYS A 220 29.17 3.90 21.41
CA LYS A 220 30.08 3.48 22.50
C LYS A 220 30.77 2.14 22.26
N ASP A 221 30.03 1.19 21.70
CA ASP A 221 30.50 -0.20 21.54
C ASP A 221 30.73 -0.60 20.07
N LYS A 222 30.76 0.37 19.14
CA LYS A 222 30.77 0.10 17.69
C LYS A 222 31.78 0.96 16.93
N ASP A 223 32.50 0.33 16.00
CA ASP A 223 33.35 1.04 15.06
C ASP A 223 32.53 1.66 13.91
N LEU A 224 32.27 2.97 14.01
CA LEU A 224 31.52 3.76 13.02
C LEU A 224 32.42 4.59 12.11
N SER A 225 33.75 4.42 12.18
CA SER A 225 34.73 5.25 11.48
C SER A 225 34.63 5.20 9.96
N LYS A 226 34.19 4.05 9.41
CA LYS A 226 34.05 3.80 7.97
C LYS A 226 32.74 4.35 7.37
N GLY A 227 31.90 4.97 8.18
CA GLY A 227 30.63 5.56 7.76
C GLY A 227 29.47 4.56 7.75
N ILE A 228 28.28 5.08 7.39
CA ILE A 228 27.02 4.34 7.55
C ILE A 228 26.90 3.12 6.64
N TYR A 229 27.39 3.20 5.40
CA TYR A 229 27.27 2.13 4.43
C TYR A 229 28.07 0.90 4.86
N SER A 230 29.33 1.09 5.26
CA SER A 230 30.16 0.00 5.79
C SER A 230 29.61 -0.56 7.10
N HIS A 231 29.05 0.29 7.96
CA HIS A 231 28.40 -0.16 9.20
C HIS A 231 27.16 -1.02 8.91
N VAL A 232 26.26 -0.56 8.03
CA VAL A 232 25.06 -1.33 7.65
C VAL A 232 25.45 -2.60 6.91
N ALA A 233 26.48 -2.57 6.06
CA ALA A 233 27.00 -3.75 5.38
C ALA A 233 27.50 -4.80 6.38
N SER A 234 28.22 -4.40 7.44
CA SER A 234 28.70 -5.34 8.46
C SER A 234 27.57 -6.01 9.24
N LEU A 235 26.46 -5.29 9.47
CA LEU A 235 25.27 -5.85 10.12
C LEU A 235 24.50 -6.85 9.25
N VAL A 236 24.63 -6.74 7.92
CA VAL A 236 23.81 -7.47 6.95
C VAL A 236 24.58 -8.57 6.23
N LYS A 237 25.92 -8.53 6.25
CA LYS A 237 26.80 -9.44 5.49
C LYS A 237 26.41 -10.93 5.63
N ASP A 238 26.05 -11.35 6.84
CA ASP A 238 25.71 -12.75 7.13
C ASP A 238 24.19 -13.03 7.07
N ASP A 239 23.36 -12.00 6.92
CA ASP A 239 21.91 -12.11 6.91
C ASP A 239 21.38 -12.23 5.46
N LYS A 240 21.42 -13.44 4.92
CA LYS A 240 20.85 -13.76 3.59
C LYS A 240 19.38 -13.33 3.48
N SER A 241 18.62 -13.31 4.58
CA SER A 241 17.20 -12.90 4.54
C SER A 241 17.03 -11.43 4.18
N ILE A 242 17.93 -10.53 4.62
CA ILE A 242 17.85 -9.11 4.25
C ILE A 242 18.23 -8.92 2.78
N ILE A 243 19.27 -9.62 2.30
CA ILE A 243 19.67 -9.53 0.89
C ILE A 243 18.57 -10.06 -0.02
N ARG A 244 17.91 -11.18 0.33
CA ARG A 244 16.71 -11.64 -0.40
C ARG A 244 15.63 -10.59 -0.47
N LYS A 245 15.35 -9.91 0.65
CA LYS A 245 14.38 -8.82 0.70
C LYS A 245 14.76 -7.66 -0.22
N ILE A 246 16.04 -7.34 -0.38
CA ILE A 246 16.48 -6.35 -1.37
C ILE A 246 16.07 -6.83 -2.77
N LEU A 247 16.34 -8.09 -3.11
CA LEU A 247 16.03 -8.67 -4.41
C LEU A 247 14.52 -8.95 -4.65
N ASP A 248 13.65 -8.79 -3.65
CA ASP A 248 12.19 -8.82 -3.85
C ASP A 248 11.67 -7.57 -4.55
N GLN A 249 12.43 -6.48 -4.52
CA GLN A 249 12.00 -5.19 -5.04
C GLN A 249 12.34 -5.03 -6.51
N PRO A 250 11.38 -4.74 -7.40
CA PRO A 250 11.64 -4.57 -8.83
C PRO A 250 12.71 -3.52 -9.17
N LEU A 251 12.71 -2.39 -8.46
CA LEU A 251 13.71 -1.34 -8.69
C LEU A 251 15.10 -1.75 -8.20
N ALA A 252 15.17 -2.41 -7.04
CA ALA A 252 16.44 -2.90 -6.52
C ALA A 252 17.00 -4.02 -7.40
N ARG A 253 16.17 -4.93 -7.91
CA ARG A 253 16.59 -5.96 -8.88
C ARG A 253 17.26 -5.34 -10.10
N LYS A 254 16.63 -4.31 -10.68
CA LYS A 254 17.20 -3.59 -11.82
C LYS A 254 18.55 -2.94 -11.49
N LEU A 255 18.63 -2.20 -10.39
CA LEU A 255 19.89 -1.56 -9.99
C LEU A 255 21.00 -2.58 -9.74
N VAL A 256 20.69 -3.67 -9.03
CA VAL A 256 21.63 -4.77 -8.77
C VAL A 256 22.04 -5.44 -10.08
N PHE A 257 21.11 -5.68 -11.00
CA PHE A 257 21.42 -6.23 -12.31
C PHE A 257 22.40 -5.35 -13.09
N ASP A 258 22.10 -4.05 -13.18
CA ASP A 258 22.94 -3.09 -13.90
C ASP A 258 24.36 -3.04 -13.31
N GLU A 259 24.49 -3.10 -11.97
CA GLU A 259 25.76 -3.13 -11.25
C GLU A 259 26.53 -4.45 -11.48
N LEU A 260 25.85 -5.60 -11.46
CA LEU A 260 26.50 -6.89 -11.71
C LEU A 260 26.89 -7.05 -13.19
N LYS A 261 26.09 -6.48 -14.10
CA LYS A 261 26.37 -6.47 -15.54
C LYS A 261 27.59 -5.62 -15.86
N SER A 262 27.73 -4.44 -15.26
CA SER A 262 28.90 -3.56 -15.46
C SER A 262 30.22 -4.23 -15.04
N ARG A 263 30.14 -5.16 -14.07
CA ARG A 263 31.27 -5.95 -13.56
C ARG A 263 31.49 -7.28 -14.30
N ASN A 264 30.69 -7.58 -15.32
CA ASN A 264 30.70 -8.86 -16.05
C ASN A 264 30.54 -10.10 -15.16
N LEU A 265 29.74 -9.99 -14.08
CA LEU A 265 29.48 -11.08 -13.13
C LEU A 265 28.24 -11.91 -13.46
N LEU A 266 27.49 -11.52 -14.49
CA LEU A 266 26.29 -12.21 -14.94
C LEU A 266 26.65 -13.10 -16.13
N SER A 267 26.68 -14.41 -15.90
CA SER A 267 27.01 -15.40 -16.94
C SER A 267 25.78 -15.77 -17.76
N ASN A 268 24.77 -16.34 -17.11
CA ASN A 268 23.55 -16.85 -17.72
C ASN A 268 22.29 -16.23 -17.12
N ILE A 269 22.41 -15.05 -16.52
CA ILE A 269 21.30 -14.34 -15.88
C ILE A 269 20.98 -13.10 -16.70
N GLU A 270 19.70 -12.95 -17.05
CA GLU A 270 19.12 -11.78 -17.68
C GLU A 270 18.04 -11.16 -16.78
N LEU A 271 17.66 -9.93 -17.12
CA LEU A 271 16.60 -9.19 -16.45
C LEU A 271 15.44 -9.02 -17.43
N ASP A 272 14.35 -9.73 -17.19
CA ASP A 272 13.13 -9.54 -17.95
C ASP A 272 12.33 -8.38 -17.37
N SER A 273 11.98 -7.42 -18.23
CA SER A 273 11.23 -6.23 -17.83
C SER A 273 9.84 -6.55 -17.30
N LEU A 274 9.17 -7.57 -17.86
CA LEU A 274 7.83 -7.97 -17.46
C LEU A 274 7.61 -9.45 -17.75
N ILE A 275 7.27 -10.20 -16.71
CA ILE A 275 7.18 -11.66 -16.79
C ILE A 275 5.89 -12.19 -16.17
N ASP A 276 5.33 -13.25 -16.76
CA ASP A 276 4.27 -14.04 -16.14
C ASP A 276 4.89 -15.15 -15.28
N LEU A 277 4.76 -15.01 -13.96
CA LEU A 277 5.31 -15.93 -12.98
C LEU A 277 4.64 -17.31 -13.01
N ASN A 278 3.42 -17.42 -13.54
CA ASN A 278 2.77 -18.74 -13.71
C ASN A 278 3.51 -19.62 -14.70
N LYS A 279 4.10 -19.03 -15.75
CA LYS A 279 4.87 -19.76 -16.76
C LYS A 279 6.10 -20.44 -16.15
N TYR A 280 6.73 -19.82 -15.15
CA TYR A 280 7.92 -20.36 -14.48
C TYR A 280 7.59 -21.37 -13.39
N ASN A 281 6.49 -21.17 -12.66
CA ASN A 281 5.99 -22.24 -11.78
C ASN A 281 5.72 -23.52 -12.58
N LEU A 282 5.23 -23.42 -13.83
CA LEU A 282 5.07 -24.58 -14.71
C LEU A 282 6.41 -25.23 -15.13
N LEU A 283 7.48 -24.46 -15.28
CA LEU A 283 8.83 -25.00 -15.57
C LEU A 283 9.44 -25.72 -14.36
N LEU A 284 9.12 -25.27 -13.13
CA LEU A 284 9.56 -25.91 -11.88
C LEU A 284 8.70 -27.09 -11.43
N ILE A 285 7.42 -27.14 -11.82
CA ILE A 285 6.46 -28.19 -11.42
C ILE A 285 6.53 -29.43 -12.33
N LYS A 286 7.09 -29.33 -13.54
CA LYS A 286 7.19 -30.44 -14.48
C LYS A 286 8.44 -31.31 -14.22
N SER A 287 8.55 -31.84 -13.00
CA SER A 287 9.48 -32.92 -12.62
C SER A 287 8.71 -34.12 -12.10
#